data_AF-A0A3M1D4W6-F1
#
_entry.id   AF-A0A3M1D4W6-F1
#
_cell.length_a   1.000
_cell.length_b   1.000
_cell.length_c   1.000
_cell.angle_alpha   90.00
_cell.angle_beta   90.00
_cell.angle_gamma   90.00
#
_symmetry.space_group_name_H-M   'P 1'
#
loop_
_entity.id
_entity.type
_entity.pdbx_description
1 polymer ?
#
loop_
_entity_poly.entity_id
_entity_poly.type
_entity_poly.pdbx_seq_one_letter_code
_entity_poly.pdbx_strand_id
1 'polypeptide(L)'
;MKIGIAAAVVVAAVGAQAKEPPPVPYHGAPLIPWAKKVGEHRFRSPRDYDGTIEYYLKTVIWPGQAEKIDICNNTEVRAVHLRNRRSHRRWEGLN
;
A
#
# COMPACT_ATOMS: atom_id res chain seq x y z
N MET A 1 53.62 -28.23 -5.72
CA MET A 1 52.49 -27.43 -6.25
C MET A 1 51.20 -28.20 -5.99
N LYS A 2 50.26 -27.65 -5.21
CA LYS A 2 48.90 -28.19 -5.09
C LYS A 2 47.95 -27.00 -5.20
N ILE A 3 47.26 -26.91 -6.33
CA ILE A 3 46.27 -25.87 -6.63
C ILE A 3 44.96 -26.37 -6.02
N GLY A 4 44.52 -25.74 -4.93
CA GLY A 4 43.21 -25.98 -4.33
C GLY A 4 42.17 -25.13 -5.03
N ILE A 5 41.22 -25.75 -5.72
CA ILE A 5 40.07 -25.07 -6.33
C ILE A 5 39.03 -24.83 -5.22
N ALA A 6 38.81 -23.57 -4.86
CA ALA A 6 37.72 -23.18 -3.97
C ALA A 6 36.43 -23.05 -4.80
N ALA A 7 35.46 -23.95 -4.56
CA ALA A 7 34.12 -23.83 -5.12
C ALA A 7 33.34 -22.75 -4.37
N ALA A 8 33.08 -21.63 -5.04
CA ALA A 8 32.20 -20.59 -4.53
C ALA A 8 30.74 -21.03 -4.68
N VAL A 9 30.10 -21.37 -3.55
CA VAL A 9 28.65 -21.60 -3.50
C VAL A 9 27.97 -20.24 -3.50
N VAL A 10 27.46 -19.83 -4.66
CA VAL A 10 26.55 -18.68 -4.76
C VAL A 10 25.18 -19.13 -4.27
N VAL A 11 24.86 -18.83 -3.01
CA VAL A 11 23.50 -19.00 -2.49
C VAL A 11 22.66 -17.84 -3.02
N ALA A 12 21.91 -18.07 -4.09
CA ALA A 12 20.87 -17.16 -4.53
C ALA A 12 19.74 -17.16 -3.49
N ALA A 13 19.70 -16.14 -2.64
CA ALA A 13 18.56 -15.90 -1.78
C ALA A 13 17.38 -15.45 -2.66
N VAL A 14 16.54 -16.39 -3.07
CA VAL A 14 15.21 -16.10 -3.61
C VAL A 14 14.39 -15.53 -2.46
N GLY A 15 14.31 -14.20 -2.39
CA GLY A 15 13.50 -13.51 -1.40
C GLY A 15 12.05 -13.87 -1.60
N ALA A 16 11.48 -14.65 -0.68
CA ALA A 16 10.04 -14.81 -0.56
C ALA A 16 9.45 -13.41 -0.31
N GLN A 17 8.71 -12.88 -1.28
CA GLN A 17 7.93 -11.66 -1.07
C GLN A 17 6.89 -11.96 0.01
N ALA A 18 7.16 -11.49 1.23
CA ALA A 18 6.20 -11.59 2.32
C ALA A 18 4.89 -10.95 1.86
N LYS A 19 3.80 -11.73 1.91
CA LYS A 19 2.45 -11.27 1.57
C LYS A 19 2.16 -10.00 2.36
N GLU A 20 1.75 -8.93 1.67
CA GLU A 20 1.39 -7.69 2.34
C GLU A 20 0.29 -7.93 3.38
N PRO A 21 0.40 -7.37 4.60
CA PRO A 21 -0.59 -7.53 5.63
C PRO A 21 -1.92 -6.87 5.24
N PRO A 22 -3.05 -7.44 5.69
CA PRO A 22 -4.37 -6.93 5.37
C PRO A 22 -4.60 -5.55 6.01
N PRO A 23 -5.48 -4.71 5.42
CA PRO A 23 -5.81 -3.40 5.98
C PRO A 23 -6.36 -3.48 7.41
N VAL A 24 -6.04 -2.48 8.23
CA VAL A 24 -6.60 -2.31 9.58
C VAL A 24 -7.77 -1.33 9.50
N PRO A 25 -8.99 -1.70 9.93
CA PRO A 25 -10.13 -0.78 9.85
C PRO A 25 -10.01 0.36 10.88
N TYR A 26 -10.19 1.60 10.44
CA TYR A 26 -10.35 2.79 11.27
C TYR A 26 -11.71 3.44 10.98
N HIS A 27 -12.63 3.45 11.96
CA HIS A 27 -14.04 3.78 11.75
C HIS A 27 -14.66 3.06 10.54
N GLY A 28 -14.23 1.82 10.29
CA GLY A 28 -14.69 1.02 9.14
C GLY A 28 -13.97 1.30 7.82
N ALA A 29 -13.18 2.38 7.70
CA ALA A 29 -12.35 2.64 6.54
C ALA A 29 -11.06 1.80 6.58
N PRO A 30 -10.64 1.17 5.47
CA PRO A 30 -9.42 0.38 5.45
C PRO A 30 -8.20 1.29 5.51
N LEU A 31 -7.41 1.16 6.57
CA LEU A 31 -6.15 1.87 6.75
C LEU A 31 -4.98 0.93 6.45
N ILE A 32 -3.91 1.47 5.86
CA ILE A 32 -2.66 0.74 5.70
C ILE A 32 -2.08 0.41 7.09
N PRO A 33 -1.68 -0.85 7.38
CA PRO A 33 -1.33 -1.29 8.74
C PRO A 33 -0.20 -0.53 9.42
N TRP A 34 0.72 0.02 8.63
CA TRP A 34 1.89 0.75 9.11
C TRP A 34 1.73 2.28 8.98
N ALA A 35 0.52 2.77 8.70
CA ALA A 35 0.27 4.20 8.68
C ALA A 35 0.37 4.79 10.09
N LYS A 36 1.03 5.93 10.23
CA LYS A 36 1.18 6.64 11.50
C LYS A 36 0.10 7.71 11.63
N LYS A 37 -0.60 7.76 12.75
CA LYS A 37 -1.57 8.83 13.02
C LYS A 37 -0.82 10.16 13.17
N VAL A 38 -1.24 11.18 12.42
CA VAL A 38 -0.63 12.52 12.42
C VAL A 38 -1.62 13.64 12.76
N GLY A 39 -2.89 13.28 12.97
CA GLY A 39 -3.94 14.20 13.38
C GLY A 39 -5.27 13.48 13.56
N GLU A 40 -6.33 14.25 13.76
CA GLU A 40 -7.69 13.73 13.82
C GLU A 40 -8.10 13.21 12.45
N HIS A 41 -8.41 11.90 12.37
CA HIS A 41 -8.69 11.18 11.11
C HIS A 41 -7.61 11.32 10.02
N ARG A 42 -6.37 11.71 10.38
CA ARG A 42 -5.26 11.90 9.44
C ARG A 42 -4.13 10.93 9.73
N PHE A 43 -3.69 10.24 8.70
CA PHE A 43 -2.64 9.23 8.78
C PHE A 43 -1.61 9.42 7.68
N ARG A 44 -0.35 9.15 8.01
CA ARG A 44 0.77 9.23 7.07
C ARG A 44 1.29 7.83 6.77
N SER A 45 1.29 7.49 5.49
CA SER A 45 2.03 6.32 5.00
C SER A 45 3.54 6.59 5.12
N PRO A 46 4.35 5.62 5.58
CA PRO A 46 5.81 5.67 5.51
C PRO A 46 6.35 5.39 4.10
N ARG A 47 5.49 4.96 3.17
CA ARG A 47 5.84 4.80 1.75
C ARG A 47 5.64 6.11 1.00
N ASP A 48 6.23 6.19 -0.20
CA ASP A 48 5.92 7.25 -1.15
C ASP A 48 4.49 7.14 -1.68
N TYR A 49 4.10 8.12 -2.49
CA TYR A 49 2.76 8.19 -3.07
C TYR A 49 2.44 6.95 -3.93
N ASP A 50 3.34 6.55 -4.82
CA ASP A 50 3.10 5.48 -5.78
C ASP A 50 2.95 4.13 -5.06
N GLY A 51 3.81 3.81 -4.09
CA GLY A 51 3.70 2.59 -3.30
C GLY A 51 2.52 2.59 -2.31
N THR A 52 2.02 3.75 -1.92
CA THR A 52 0.81 3.90 -1.10
C THR A 52 -0.46 3.65 -1.93
N ILE A 53 -0.53 4.24 -3.12
CA ILE A 53 -1.66 4.04 -4.05
C ILE A 53 -1.69 2.60 -4.55
N GLU A 54 -0.54 2.01 -4.87
CA GLU A 54 -0.45 0.60 -5.28
C GLU A 54 -1.00 -0.34 -4.19
N TYR A 55 -0.65 -0.11 -2.93
CA TYR A 55 -1.19 -0.89 -1.80
C TYR A 55 -2.72 -0.82 -1.79
N TYR A 56 -3.29 0.39 -1.83
CA TYR A 56 -4.74 0.55 -1.80
C TYR A 56 -5.43 -0.04 -3.04
N LEU A 57 -4.82 0.08 -4.22
CA LEU A 57 -5.34 -0.54 -5.44
C LEU A 57 -5.40 -2.07 -5.32
N LYS A 58 -4.36 -2.69 -4.75
CA LYS A 58 -4.29 -4.16 -4.59
C LYS A 58 -5.19 -4.68 -3.47
N THR A 59 -5.25 -3.96 -2.35
CA THR A 59 -5.84 -4.48 -1.10
C THR A 59 -7.24 -3.97 -0.81
N VAL A 60 -7.60 -2.79 -1.33
CA VAL A 60 -8.89 -2.12 -1.07
C VAL A 60 -9.73 -2.00 -2.32
N ILE A 61 -9.12 -1.67 -3.46
CA ILE A 61 -9.79 -1.61 -4.76
C ILE A 61 -9.80 -3.01 -5.37
N TRP A 62 -10.43 -3.96 -4.68
CA TRP A 62 -10.95 -5.14 -5.39
C TRP A 62 -11.91 -4.66 -6.49
N PRO A 63 -11.95 -5.29 -7.67
CA PRO A 63 -12.74 -4.82 -8.80
C PRO A 63 -14.19 -4.50 -8.37
N GLY A 64 -14.57 -3.23 -8.52
CA GLY A 64 -15.93 -2.74 -8.21
C GLY A 64 -16.20 -2.26 -6.78
N GLN A 65 -15.24 -2.30 -5.86
CA GLN A 65 -15.49 -1.91 -4.44
C GLN A 65 -15.21 -0.45 -4.12
N ALA A 66 -14.25 0.15 -4.81
CA ALA A 66 -13.91 1.55 -4.64
C ALA A 66 -13.52 2.17 -5.99
N GLU A 67 -13.60 3.47 -6.06
CA GLU A 67 -13.29 4.29 -7.23
C GLU A 67 -12.18 5.26 -6.88
N LYS A 68 -11.17 5.30 -7.75
CA LYS A 68 -10.10 6.27 -7.67
C LYS A 68 -10.53 7.54 -8.39
N ILE A 69 -10.64 8.63 -7.66
CA ILE A 69 -10.95 9.97 -8.19
C ILE A 69 -9.70 10.82 -8.01
N ASP A 70 -9.07 11.21 -9.11
CA ASP A 70 -7.89 12.09 -9.05
C ASP A 70 -8.35 13.51 -8.67
N ILE A 71 -7.82 14.04 -7.57
CA ILE A 71 -8.13 15.39 -7.09
C ILE A 71 -7.10 16.37 -7.66
N CYS A 72 -5.82 16.01 -7.59
CA CYS A 72 -4.71 16.81 -8.09
C CYS A 72 -3.57 15.89 -8.53
N ASN A 73 -2.93 16.21 -9.65
CA ASN A 73 -1.74 15.51 -10.12
C ASN A 73 -0.84 16.50 -10.85
N ASN A 74 -0.08 17.29 -10.09
CA ASN A 74 0.93 18.21 -10.62
C ASN A 74 2.33 17.85 -10.08
N THR A 75 3.33 18.66 -10.43
CA THR A 75 4.74 18.41 -10.06
C THR A 75 5.03 18.53 -8.56
N GLU A 76 4.20 19.27 -7.83
CA GLU A 76 4.41 19.57 -6.40
C GLU A 76 3.51 18.72 -5.50
N VAL A 77 2.30 18.38 -5.97
CA VAL A 77 1.24 17.76 -5.20
C VAL A 77 0.53 16.70 -6.03
N ARG A 78 0.36 15.52 -5.43
CA ARG A 78 -0.52 14.46 -5.91
C ARG A 78 -1.54 14.12 -4.83
N ALA A 79 -2.81 14.07 -5.20
CA ALA A 79 -3.92 13.81 -4.31
C ALA A 79 -5.01 13.02 -5.03
N VAL A 80 -5.53 12.02 -4.33
CA VAL A 80 -6.53 11.08 -4.84
C VAL A 80 -7.57 10.88 -3.76
N HIS A 81 -8.83 10.85 -4.15
CA HIS A 81 -9.92 10.40 -3.31
C HIS A 81 -10.29 8.98 -3.70
N LEU A 82 -10.26 8.06 -2.75
CA LEU A 82 -10.80 6.72 -2.92
C LEU A 82 -12.24 6.71 -2.40
N ARG A 83 -13.20 6.70 -3.30
CA ARG A 83 -14.64 6.64 -2.97
C ARG A 83 -15.08 5.19 -2.84
N ASN A 84 -15.68 4.81 -1.71
CA ASN A 84 -16.28 3.49 -1.58
C ASN A 84 -17.56 3.38 -2.45
N ARG A 85 -17.75 2.25 -3.16
CA ARG A 85 -18.86 2.00 -4.10
C ARG A 85 -19.93 1.00 -3.62
N ARG A 86 -19.77 0.33 -2.47
CA ARG A 86 -20.68 -0.74 -1.95
C ARG A 86 -21.92 -0.25 -1.18
N SER A 87 -23.17 -0.57 -1.55
CA SER A 87 -24.35 -0.08 -0.78
C SER A 87 -24.28 -0.45 0.72
N HIS A 88 -24.81 0.39 1.61
CA HIS A 88 -24.75 0.23 3.08
C HIS A 88 -23.32 0.17 3.65
N ARG A 89 -22.48 1.13 3.25
CA ARG A 89 -21.06 1.13 3.54
C ARG A 89 -20.74 1.70 4.93
N ARG A 90 -19.71 1.13 5.57
CA ARG A 90 -19.18 1.58 6.88
C ARG A 90 -18.27 2.81 6.77
N TRP A 91 -17.89 3.21 5.55
CA TRP A 91 -17.04 4.35 5.28
C TRP A 91 -17.37 4.95 3.90
N GLU A 92 -17.22 6.27 3.79
CA GLU A 92 -17.55 7.04 2.58
C GLU A 92 -16.38 7.11 1.60
N GLY A 93 -15.21 7.54 2.10
CA GLY A 93 -14.03 7.71 1.28
C GLY A 93 -12.74 7.90 2.09
N LEU A 94 -11.62 7.86 1.38
CA LEU A 94 -10.27 8.09 1.92
C LEU A 94 -9.56 9.11 1.03
N ASN A 95 -8.81 10.01 1.64
CA ASN A 95 -7.91 10.95 0.96
C ASN A 95 -6.46 10.60 1.30
#